data_AF-A0A7X3RLI5-F1
#
_entry.id   AF-A0A7X3RLI5-F1
#
_cell.length_a   1.000
_cell.length_b   1.000
_cell.length_c   1.000
_cell.angle_alpha   90.00
_cell.angle_beta   90.00
_cell.angle_gamma   90.00
#
_symmetry.space_group_name_H-M   'P 1'
#
loop_
_entity.id
_entity.type
_entity.pdbx_description
1 polymer ?
#
loop_
_entity_poly.entity_id
_entity_poly.type
_entity_poly.pdbx_seq_one_letter_code
_entity_poly.pdbx_strand_id
1 'polypeptide(L)'
;MKSELTISLLCEEANQFARIESSREHASLFGVTDGKAIGTYVEHQFREYLSQRYSFTEGSSARGIDFPDLAVDMKVTSIKQPQSSCPFQSARQKIFGLGYSLLVFVYEKEDNQAFETGRLRFFHTVFVNEAQTADYQTTVGLRQILENDGNEDDLTAFMFDRNLPVDEIEAYRMAQELLNNPPNIGYLTISNALQWRLQYRRIIDQAGQVEGILKIL
;
A
#
# COMPACT_ATOMS: atom_id res chain seq x y z
N MET A 1 22.03 20.10 12.60
CA MET A 1 21.37 18.79 12.79
C MET A 1 20.10 18.78 11.98
N LYS A 2 19.83 17.72 11.24
CA LYS A 2 18.55 17.55 10.54
C LYS A 2 17.49 17.14 11.56
N SER A 3 16.25 17.58 11.36
CA SER A 3 15.11 17.13 12.17
C SER A 3 14.78 15.67 11.87
N GLU A 4 14.31 14.93 12.87
CA GLU A 4 13.79 13.57 12.67
C GLU A 4 12.53 13.61 11.79
N LEU A 5 12.45 12.67 10.84
CA LEU A 5 11.27 12.50 10.00
C LEU A 5 10.13 11.91 10.82
N THR A 6 8.93 12.47 10.71
CA THR A 6 7.71 11.92 11.34
C THR A 6 6.70 11.57 10.26
N ILE A 7 5.65 10.79 10.59
CA ILE A 7 4.58 10.47 9.62
C ILE A 7 3.89 11.74 9.08
N SER A 8 3.66 12.76 9.92
CA SER A 8 3.08 14.04 9.48
C SER A 8 3.97 14.72 8.45
N LEU A 9 5.26 14.84 8.77
CA LEU A 9 6.25 15.45 7.87
C LEU A 9 6.41 14.63 6.58
N LEU A 10 6.42 13.30 6.67
CA LEU A 10 6.45 12.41 5.51
C LEU A 10 5.25 12.67 4.58
N CYS A 11 4.05 12.83 5.11
CA CYS A 11 2.85 13.12 4.33
C CYS A 11 2.90 14.52 3.69
N GLU A 12 3.35 15.53 4.43
CA GLU A 12 3.54 16.89 3.94
C GLU A 12 4.56 16.93 2.79
N GLU A 13 5.70 16.28 2.99
CA GLU A 13 6.77 16.21 2.00
C GLU A 13 6.39 15.37 0.78
N ALA A 14 5.59 14.32 0.96
CA ALA A 14 5.02 13.55 -0.15
C ALA A 14 4.12 14.41 -1.05
N ASN A 15 3.34 15.32 -0.48
CA ASN A 15 2.53 16.28 -1.24
C ASN A 15 3.41 17.23 -2.05
N GLN A 16 4.42 17.84 -1.40
CA GLN A 16 5.32 18.78 -2.05
C GLN A 16 6.13 18.11 -3.17
N PHE A 17 6.70 16.94 -2.88
CA PHE A 17 7.43 16.13 -3.85
C PHE A 17 6.55 15.79 -5.05
N ALA A 18 5.33 15.26 -4.84
CA ALA A 18 4.43 14.90 -5.93
C ALA A 18 4.08 16.10 -6.83
N ARG A 19 3.88 17.30 -6.25
CA ARG A 19 3.62 18.53 -7.02
C ARG A 19 4.83 18.99 -7.83
N ILE A 20 6.01 18.96 -7.21
CA ILE A 20 7.27 19.36 -7.87
C ILE A 20 7.56 18.41 -9.04
N GLU A 21 7.58 17.10 -8.79
CA GLU A 21 7.88 16.10 -9.82
C GLU A 21 6.82 16.06 -10.93
N SER A 22 5.55 16.36 -10.63
CA SER A 22 4.49 16.49 -11.65
C SER A 22 4.75 17.59 -12.68
N SER A 23 5.62 18.55 -12.37
CA SER A 23 5.98 19.65 -13.28
C SER A 23 7.33 19.45 -13.98
N ARG A 24 8.11 18.44 -13.57
CA ARG A 24 9.48 18.22 -14.06
C ARG A 24 9.50 17.28 -15.25
N GLU A 25 10.40 17.56 -16.17
CA GLU A 25 10.71 16.69 -17.29
C GLU A 25 12.04 15.98 -17.04
N HIS A 26 12.09 14.68 -17.33
CA HIS A 26 13.23 13.82 -17.06
C HIS A 26 13.61 13.05 -18.32
N ALA A 27 14.79 13.36 -18.87
CA ALA A 27 15.33 12.62 -20.02
C ALA A 27 15.47 11.12 -19.73
N SER A 28 15.82 10.76 -18.48
CA SER A 28 15.95 9.37 -18.03
C SER A 28 14.65 8.57 -18.03
N LEU A 29 13.49 9.23 -18.14
CA LEU A 29 12.19 8.58 -18.18
C LEU A 29 11.63 8.44 -19.59
N PHE A 30 12.21 9.09 -20.60
CA PHE A 30 11.69 9.03 -21.96
C PHE A 30 11.66 7.58 -22.49
N GLY A 31 10.51 7.14 -23.01
CA GLY A 31 10.33 5.78 -23.53
C GLY A 31 10.30 4.66 -22.48
N VAL A 32 10.52 4.95 -21.20
CA VAL A 32 10.43 3.94 -20.12
C VAL A 32 8.96 3.57 -19.89
N THR A 33 8.64 2.29 -20.02
CA THR A 33 7.29 1.74 -19.78
C THR A 33 7.23 0.73 -18.64
N ASP A 34 8.38 0.30 -18.11
CA ASP A 34 8.45 -0.63 -16.98
C ASP A 34 8.06 0.09 -15.69
N GLY A 35 6.91 -0.29 -15.12
CA GLY A 35 6.41 0.26 -13.86
C GLY A 35 7.35 0.06 -12.68
N LYS A 36 8.15 -1.02 -12.68
CA LYS A 36 9.16 -1.25 -11.63
C LYS A 36 10.30 -0.25 -11.74
N ALA A 37 10.83 -0.03 -12.96
CA ALA A 37 11.88 0.96 -13.19
C ALA A 37 11.42 2.38 -12.80
N ILE A 38 10.18 2.75 -13.15
CA ILE A 38 9.60 4.03 -12.74
C ILE A 38 9.42 4.10 -11.23
N GLY A 39 8.94 3.03 -10.59
CA GLY A 39 8.79 2.98 -9.14
C GLY A 39 10.11 3.16 -8.40
N THR A 40 11.13 2.41 -8.80
CA THR A 40 12.49 2.54 -8.26
C THR A 40 13.05 3.94 -8.48
N TYR A 41 12.83 4.55 -9.64
CA TYR A 41 13.21 5.95 -9.89
C TYR A 41 12.58 6.91 -8.86
N VAL A 42 11.27 6.83 -8.67
CA VAL A 42 10.54 7.69 -7.73
C VAL A 42 10.96 7.43 -6.28
N GLU A 43 11.18 6.17 -5.90
CA GLU A 43 11.74 5.76 -4.60
C GLU A 43 13.07 6.45 -4.31
N HIS A 44 14.03 6.36 -5.24
CA HIS A 44 15.33 7.01 -5.09
C HIS A 44 15.21 8.53 -4.99
N GLN A 45 14.44 9.16 -5.90
CA GLN A 45 14.27 10.62 -5.92
C GLN A 45 13.62 11.13 -4.62
N PHE A 46 12.61 10.44 -4.09
CA PHE A 46 11.95 10.86 -2.87
C PHE A 46 12.83 10.68 -1.63
N ARG A 47 13.59 9.58 -1.55
CA ARG A 47 14.57 9.37 -0.47
C ARG A 47 15.66 10.44 -0.49
N GLU A 48 16.22 10.76 -1.66
CA GLU A 48 17.19 11.86 -1.80
C GLU A 48 16.59 13.21 -1.41
N TYR A 49 15.34 13.45 -1.82
CA TYR A 49 14.61 14.67 -1.46
C TYR A 49 14.45 14.81 0.07
N LEU A 50 14.08 13.74 0.76
CA LEU A 50 13.93 13.72 2.22
C LEU A 50 15.29 13.79 2.93
N SER A 51 16.30 13.06 2.45
CA SER A 51 17.59 12.95 3.12
C SER A 51 18.33 14.28 3.18
N GLN A 52 18.04 15.22 2.29
CA GLN A 52 18.58 16.59 2.36
C GLN A 52 18.05 17.38 3.58
N ARG A 53 16.87 17.04 4.09
CA ARG A 53 16.11 17.82 5.09
C ARG A 53 16.02 17.12 6.44
N TYR A 54 15.88 15.80 6.44
CA TYR A 54 15.55 15.00 7.61
C TYR A 54 16.60 13.93 7.91
N SER A 55 16.60 13.50 9.17
CA SER A 55 17.27 12.29 9.66
C SER A 55 16.24 11.16 9.67
N PHE A 56 16.56 10.01 9.06
CA PHE A 56 15.77 8.78 9.10
C PHE A 56 16.63 7.60 8.64
N THR A 57 16.26 6.38 9.06
CA THR A 57 16.88 5.15 8.54
C THR A 57 16.27 4.80 7.19
N GLU A 58 17.12 4.66 6.17
CA GLU A 58 16.69 4.11 4.89
C GLU A 58 16.44 2.60 4.99
N GLY A 59 15.30 2.16 4.45
CA GLY A 59 14.97 0.75 4.32
C GLY A 59 16.01 -0.04 3.53
N SER A 60 16.43 -1.18 4.06
CA SER A 60 17.23 -2.16 3.33
C SER A 60 16.32 -3.15 2.60
N SER A 61 16.80 -3.64 1.44
CA SER A 61 16.10 -4.67 0.65
C SER A 61 15.78 -5.94 1.44
N ALA A 62 16.40 -6.15 2.60
CA ALA A 62 16.23 -7.33 3.45
C ALA A 62 14.95 -7.32 4.31
N ARG A 63 14.42 -6.14 4.69
CA ARG A 63 13.13 -6.02 5.41
C ARG A 63 11.96 -5.64 4.52
N GLY A 64 12.24 -5.07 3.33
CA GLY A 64 11.22 -4.74 2.34
C GLY A 64 10.28 -3.59 2.71
N ILE A 65 10.66 -2.74 3.68
CA ILE A 65 9.94 -1.51 4.08
C ILE A 65 10.86 -0.31 3.86
N ASP A 66 10.37 0.71 3.15
CA ASP A 66 11.16 1.90 2.79
C ASP A 66 11.56 2.80 3.96
N PHE A 67 10.68 2.99 4.95
CA PHE A 67 10.90 3.81 6.14
C PHE A 67 10.67 2.98 7.42
N PRO A 68 11.65 2.16 7.84
CA PRO A 68 11.49 1.23 8.97
C PRO A 68 11.13 1.91 10.29
N ASP A 69 11.74 3.07 10.58
CA ASP A 69 11.52 3.81 11.84
C ASP A 69 10.08 4.34 11.97
N LEU A 70 9.39 4.49 10.83
CA LEU A 70 8.00 4.93 10.76
C LEU A 70 7.03 3.77 10.52
N ALA A 71 7.53 2.56 10.28
CA ALA A 71 6.76 1.44 9.75
C ALA A 71 5.92 1.85 8.51
N VAL A 72 6.55 2.57 7.57
CA VAL A 72 5.89 3.00 6.32
C VAL A 72 6.63 2.41 5.12
N ASP A 73 5.89 1.73 4.27
CA ASP A 73 6.36 1.22 2.99
C ASP A 73 5.80 2.07 1.85
N MET A 74 6.66 2.47 0.92
CA MET A 74 6.29 3.31 -0.20
C MET A 74 5.90 2.44 -1.39
N LYS A 75 4.87 2.86 -2.12
CA LYS A 75 4.44 2.17 -3.33
C LYS A 75 4.17 3.18 -4.43
N VAL A 76 4.68 2.89 -5.61
CA VAL A 76 4.53 3.75 -6.79
C VAL A 76 3.85 2.93 -7.87
N THR A 77 2.75 3.43 -8.41
CA THR A 77 1.94 2.67 -9.35
C THR A 77 1.29 3.56 -10.40
N SER A 78 0.98 2.99 -11.57
CA SER A 78 0.31 3.72 -12.63
C SER A 78 -1.19 3.80 -12.36
N ILE A 79 -1.82 4.94 -12.68
CA ILE A 79 -3.28 5.08 -12.65
C ILE A 79 -4.01 4.12 -13.61
N LYS A 80 -3.33 3.68 -14.69
CA LYS A 80 -3.89 2.72 -15.66
C LYS A 80 -4.07 1.33 -15.05
N GLN A 81 -3.18 0.94 -14.14
CA GLN A 81 -3.24 -0.33 -13.41
C GLN A 81 -2.65 -0.14 -12.00
N PRO A 82 -3.45 0.39 -11.05
CA PRO A 82 -2.97 0.76 -9.72
C PRO A 82 -2.79 -0.48 -8.84
N GLN A 83 -1.69 -1.18 -9.07
CA GLN A 83 -1.35 -2.46 -8.49
C GLN A 83 0.14 -2.51 -8.14
N SER A 84 0.50 -3.27 -7.10
CA SER A 84 1.89 -3.59 -6.77
C SER A 84 2.26 -5.01 -7.19
N SER A 85 3.53 -5.19 -7.55
CA SER A 85 4.12 -6.49 -7.84
C SER A 85 4.46 -7.29 -6.58
N CYS A 86 4.50 -6.66 -5.40
CA CYS A 86 4.83 -7.33 -4.15
C CYS A 86 3.70 -8.31 -3.78
N PRO A 87 3.98 -9.63 -3.79
CA PRO A 87 3.01 -10.60 -3.37
C PRO A 87 2.92 -10.55 -1.85
N PHE A 88 1.68 -10.40 -1.41
CA PHE A 88 1.27 -10.69 -0.06
C PHE A 88 1.77 -12.08 0.43
N GLN A 89 2.15 -12.19 1.70
CA GLN A 89 2.99 -13.30 2.18
C GLN A 89 2.22 -14.45 2.86
N SER A 90 1.09 -14.19 3.52
CA SER A 90 0.36 -15.21 4.28
C SER A 90 -1.08 -14.81 4.55
N ALA A 91 -2.05 -15.72 4.50
CA ALA A 91 -3.48 -15.40 4.69
C ALA A 91 -3.78 -14.52 5.91
N ARG A 92 -2.99 -14.67 6.98
CA ARG A 92 -3.02 -13.80 8.16
C ARG A 92 -2.95 -12.31 7.81
N GLN A 93 -2.05 -11.89 6.93
CA GLN A 93 -1.96 -10.48 6.53
C GLN A 93 -3.25 -9.99 5.84
N LYS A 94 -4.06 -10.88 5.25
CA LYS A 94 -5.23 -10.52 4.42
C LYS A 94 -6.40 -10.21 5.33
N ILE A 95 -6.39 -10.85 6.49
CA ILE A 95 -7.35 -10.71 7.56
C ILE A 95 -6.94 -9.57 8.50
N PHE A 96 -5.68 -9.53 8.94
CA PHE A 96 -5.22 -8.63 10.01
C PHE A 96 -4.44 -7.40 9.52
N GLY A 97 -4.04 -7.35 8.24
CA GLY A 97 -3.26 -6.27 7.67
C GLY A 97 -1.77 -6.60 7.53
N LEU A 98 -1.03 -5.71 6.88
CA LEU A 98 0.37 -5.88 6.54
C LEU A 98 1.32 -5.75 7.74
N GLY A 99 0.86 -5.09 8.83
CA GLY A 99 1.68 -4.75 10.00
C GLY A 99 2.57 -3.52 9.80
N TYR A 100 2.29 -2.72 8.77
CA TYR A 100 2.92 -1.44 8.48
C TYR A 100 1.98 -0.59 7.62
N SER A 101 2.20 0.72 7.60
CA SER A 101 1.44 1.68 6.81
C SER A 101 1.97 1.77 5.39
N LEU A 102 1.14 2.24 4.45
CA LEU A 102 1.53 2.45 3.06
C LEU A 102 1.49 3.94 2.67
N LEU A 103 2.51 4.39 1.95
CA LEU A 103 2.49 5.67 1.22
C LEU A 103 2.44 5.38 -0.28
N VAL A 104 1.30 5.61 -0.91
CA VAL A 104 1.04 5.22 -2.30
C VAL A 104 1.02 6.44 -3.21
N PHE A 105 1.97 6.50 -4.15
CA PHE A 105 2.00 7.47 -5.24
C PHE A 105 1.40 6.86 -6.51
N VAL A 106 0.40 7.54 -7.08
CA VAL A 106 -0.31 7.11 -8.28
C VAL A 106 -0.04 8.10 -9.40
N TYR A 107 0.66 7.63 -10.44
CA TYR A 107 1.11 8.47 -11.54
C TYR A 107 0.46 8.10 -12.88
N GLU A 108 0.42 9.07 -13.78
CA GLU A 108 0.40 8.83 -15.22
C GLU A 108 1.71 9.31 -15.82
N LYS A 109 2.24 8.54 -16.78
CA LYS A 109 3.45 8.90 -17.49
C LYS A 109 3.09 9.44 -18.87
N GLU A 110 3.71 10.57 -19.21
CA GLU A 110 3.61 11.20 -20.52
C GLU A 110 5.03 11.38 -21.08
N ASP A 111 5.21 11.08 -22.37
CA ASP A 111 6.47 11.32 -23.07
C ASP A 111 6.34 12.54 -23.99
N ASN A 112 7.34 13.42 -23.94
CA ASN A 112 7.50 14.56 -24.81
C ASN A 112 8.50 14.23 -25.91
N GLN A 113 7.98 13.89 -27.09
CA GLN A 113 8.78 13.48 -28.26
C GLN A 113 9.71 14.58 -28.78
N ALA A 114 9.35 15.85 -28.61
CA ALA A 114 10.15 16.96 -29.16
C ALA A 114 11.45 17.19 -28.38
N PHE A 115 11.46 16.86 -27.09
CA PHE A 115 12.61 17.08 -26.20
C PHE A 115 13.21 15.78 -25.67
N GLU A 116 12.67 14.62 -26.08
CA GLU A 116 13.08 13.29 -25.60
C GLU A 116 13.07 13.21 -24.07
N THR A 117 11.99 13.70 -23.44
CA THR A 117 11.80 13.69 -21.99
C THR A 117 10.53 12.94 -21.59
N GLY A 118 10.56 12.31 -20.42
CA GLY A 118 9.38 11.73 -19.77
C GLY A 118 8.97 12.54 -18.55
N ARG A 119 7.66 12.64 -18.30
CA ARG A 119 7.09 13.31 -17.12
C ARG A 119 6.14 12.37 -16.38
N LEU A 120 6.21 12.38 -15.05
CA LEU A 120 5.30 11.64 -14.18
C LEU A 120 4.32 12.61 -13.54
N ARG A 121 3.07 12.60 -13.99
CA ARG A 121 2.00 13.38 -13.38
C ARG A 121 1.37 12.57 -12.25
N PHE A 122 1.55 12.99 -11.01
CA PHE A 122 0.90 12.37 -9.86
C PHE A 122 -0.53 12.87 -9.74
N PHE A 123 -1.49 11.95 -9.80
CA PHE A 123 -2.92 12.25 -9.65
C PHE A 123 -3.41 12.04 -8.22
N HIS A 124 -2.84 11.03 -7.55
CA HIS A 124 -3.17 10.70 -6.18
C HIS A 124 -1.90 10.40 -5.40
N THR A 125 -1.85 10.92 -4.18
CA THR A 125 -0.94 10.44 -3.15
C THR A 125 -1.80 10.09 -1.95
N VAL A 126 -1.69 8.86 -1.46
CA VAL A 126 -2.56 8.35 -0.39
C VAL A 126 -1.69 7.72 0.70
N PHE A 127 -1.91 8.12 1.93
CA PHE A 127 -1.36 7.42 3.09
C PHE A 127 -2.43 6.49 3.66
N VAL A 128 -2.06 5.23 3.90
CA VAL A 128 -2.92 4.21 4.50
C VAL A 128 -2.27 3.76 5.79
N ASN A 129 -2.91 4.03 6.92
CA ASN A 129 -2.46 3.56 8.21
C ASN A 129 -2.53 2.02 8.26
N GLU A 130 -1.59 1.41 9.00
CA GLU A 130 -1.46 -0.03 9.15
C GLU A 130 -2.77 -0.76 9.48
N ALA A 131 -3.64 -0.14 10.28
CA ALA A 131 -4.91 -0.71 10.70
C ALA A 131 -5.91 -0.91 9.54
N GLN A 132 -5.74 -0.20 8.42
CA GLN A 132 -6.59 -0.30 7.22
C GLN A 132 -5.95 -1.09 6.08
N THR A 133 -4.81 -1.75 6.31
CA THR A 133 -4.07 -2.48 5.25
C THR A 133 -4.55 -3.91 5.01
N ALA A 134 -5.56 -4.40 5.72
CA ALA A 134 -6.17 -5.69 5.43
C ALA A 134 -7.02 -5.67 4.15
N ASP A 135 -7.50 -6.83 3.70
CA ASP A 135 -8.41 -6.93 2.57
C ASP A 135 -9.84 -6.59 2.96
N TYR A 136 -10.43 -5.64 2.23
CA TYR A 136 -11.77 -5.16 2.51
C TYR A 136 -12.83 -6.25 2.44
N GLN A 137 -12.84 -7.07 1.39
CA GLN A 137 -13.91 -8.05 1.17
C GLN A 137 -13.82 -9.20 2.19
N THR A 138 -12.60 -9.62 2.53
CA THR A 138 -12.35 -10.63 3.55
C THR A 138 -12.75 -10.10 4.94
N THR A 139 -12.29 -8.91 5.33
CA THR A 139 -12.58 -8.38 6.67
C THR A 139 -14.06 -8.05 6.88
N VAL A 140 -14.76 -7.50 5.87
CA VAL A 140 -16.21 -7.30 5.92
C VAL A 140 -16.95 -8.63 6.06
N GLY A 141 -16.57 -9.64 5.29
CA GLY A 141 -17.23 -10.96 5.36
C GLY A 141 -17.04 -11.63 6.73
N LEU A 142 -15.82 -11.57 7.28
CA LEU A 142 -15.54 -12.11 8.62
C LEU A 142 -16.32 -11.34 9.70
N ARG A 143 -16.36 -10.01 9.63
CA ARG A 143 -17.15 -9.19 10.57
C ARG A 143 -18.63 -9.53 10.51
N GLN A 144 -19.18 -9.74 9.31
CA GLN A 144 -20.58 -10.11 9.15
C GLN A 144 -20.91 -11.47 9.79
N ILE A 145 -20.00 -12.44 9.71
CA ILE A 145 -20.17 -13.76 10.37
C ILE A 145 -20.19 -13.58 11.89
N LEU A 146 -19.23 -12.82 12.43
CA LEU A 146 -19.15 -12.53 13.86
C LEU A 146 -20.38 -11.75 14.38
N GLU A 147 -20.90 -10.82 13.59
CA GLU A 147 -22.14 -10.07 13.91
C GLU A 147 -23.39 -10.95 13.93
N ASN A 148 -23.34 -12.12 13.26
CA ASN A 148 -24.43 -13.08 13.20
C ASN A 148 -24.23 -14.25 14.21
N ASP A 149 -23.42 -14.05 15.25
CA ASP A 149 -23.06 -15.06 16.25
C ASP A 149 -22.43 -16.35 15.65
N GLY A 150 -21.71 -16.22 14.54
CA GLY A 150 -21.02 -17.33 13.88
C GLY A 150 -19.87 -17.88 14.73
N ASN A 151 -19.62 -19.19 14.60
CA ASN A 151 -18.63 -19.93 15.40
C ASN A 151 -17.32 -20.19 14.62
N GLU A 152 -16.40 -20.97 15.21
CA GLU A 152 -15.13 -21.33 14.59
C GLU A 152 -15.30 -22.06 13.25
N ASP A 153 -16.32 -22.90 13.12
CA ASP A 153 -16.59 -23.67 11.90
C ASP A 153 -17.06 -22.75 10.77
N ASP A 154 -17.93 -21.77 11.07
CA ASP A 154 -18.41 -20.78 10.09
C ASP A 154 -17.26 -19.92 9.55
N LEU A 155 -16.37 -19.47 10.44
CA LEU A 155 -15.18 -18.69 10.07
C LEU A 155 -14.20 -19.53 9.25
N THR A 156 -13.97 -20.77 9.65
CA THR A 156 -13.09 -21.71 8.93
C THR A 156 -13.64 -22.00 7.53
N ALA A 157 -14.94 -22.30 7.42
CA ALA A 157 -15.61 -22.49 6.13
C ALA A 157 -15.47 -21.26 5.23
N PHE A 158 -15.66 -20.05 5.78
CA PHE A 158 -15.48 -18.82 5.01
C PHE A 158 -14.04 -18.66 4.47
N MET A 159 -13.02 -19.02 5.24
CA MET A 159 -11.62 -18.94 4.77
C MET A 159 -11.37 -19.88 3.58
N PHE A 160 -11.93 -21.09 3.63
CA PHE A 160 -11.83 -22.06 2.54
C PHE A 160 -12.63 -21.64 1.30
N ASP A 161 -13.86 -21.15 1.48
CA ASP A 161 -14.70 -20.64 0.39
C ASP A 161 -14.03 -19.47 -0.34
N ARG A 162 -13.30 -18.62 0.41
CA ARG A 162 -12.50 -17.52 -0.12
C ARG A 162 -11.14 -17.96 -0.66
N ASN A 163 -10.86 -19.27 -0.70
CA ASN A 163 -9.61 -19.87 -1.19
C ASN A 163 -8.37 -19.22 -0.53
N LEU A 164 -8.41 -19.00 0.79
CA LEU A 164 -7.25 -18.55 1.52
C LEU A 164 -6.20 -19.67 1.59
N PRO A 165 -4.89 -19.38 1.43
CA PRO A 165 -3.83 -20.37 1.39
C PRO A 165 -3.43 -20.75 2.82
N VAL A 166 -4.34 -21.43 3.51
CA VAL A 166 -4.16 -21.93 4.87
C VAL A 166 -4.54 -23.40 4.91
N ASP A 167 -3.85 -24.16 5.75
CA ASP A 167 -4.28 -25.52 6.10
C ASP A 167 -5.40 -25.49 7.16
N GLU A 168 -6.02 -26.64 7.40
CA GLU A 168 -7.12 -26.78 8.37
C GLU A 168 -6.73 -26.38 9.79
N ILE A 169 -5.48 -26.66 10.20
CA ILE A 169 -5.01 -26.37 11.56
C ILE A 169 -4.80 -24.86 11.71
N GLU A 170 -4.17 -24.21 10.73
CA GLU A 170 -3.98 -22.77 10.72
C GLU A 170 -5.31 -22.03 10.61
N ALA A 171 -6.22 -22.48 9.73
CA ALA A 171 -7.55 -21.90 9.58
C ALA A 171 -8.34 -21.94 10.90
N TYR A 172 -8.37 -23.08 11.57
CA TYR A 172 -9.07 -23.22 12.85
C TYR A 172 -8.44 -22.34 13.95
N ARG A 173 -7.11 -22.26 14.01
CA ARG A 173 -6.42 -21.35 14.96
C ARG A 173 -6.73 -19.89 14.69
N MET A 174 -6.77 -19.48 13.41
CA MET A 174 -7.18 -18.12 13.04
C MET A 174 -8.65 -17.86 13.37
N ALA A 175 -9.53 -18.83 13.18
CA ALA A 175 -10.95 -18.71 13.55
C ALA A 175 -11.12 -18.46 15.06
N GLN A 176 -10.41 -19.23 15.91
CA GLN A 176 -10.39 -19.01 17.36
C GLN A 176 -9.87 -17.62 17.73
N GLU A 177 -8.83 -17.13 17.04
CA GLU A 177 -8.32 -15.78 17.26
C GLU A 177 -9.36 -14.72 16.88
N LEU A 178 -10.06 -14.89 15.76
CA LEU A 178 -11.05 -13.94 15.25
C LEU A 178 -12.26 -13.77 16.17
N LEU A 179 -12.67 -14.83 16.87
CA LEU A 179 -13.73 -14.76 17.89
C LEU A 179 -13.32 -13.87 19.07
N ASN A 180 -12.05 -13.91 19.47
CA ASN A 180 -11.53 -13.14 20.60
C ASN A 180 -11.04 -11.74 20.20
N ASN A 181 -10.58 -11.60 18.96
CA ASN A 181 -9.99 -10.39 18.40
C ASN A 181 -10.46 -10.16 16.96
N PRO A 182 -11.68 -9.62 16.78
CA PRO A 182 -12.23 -9.32 15.47
C PRO A 182 -11.32 -8.37 14.66
N PRO A 183 -11.13 -8.60 13.35
CA PRO A 183 -10.15 -7.85 12.56
C PRO A 183 -10.67 -6.43 12.26
N ASN A 184 -9.80 -5.44 12.15
CA ASN A 184 -10.21 -4.13 11.64
C ASN A 184 -10.68 -4.24 10.17
N ILE A 185 -11.58 -3.35 9.76
CA ILE A 185 -11.98 -3.27 8.35
C ILE A 185 -10.79 -2.75 7.54
N GLY A 186 -10.24 -3.61 6.71
CA GLY A 186 -9.21 -3.25 5.75
C GLY A 186 -9.79 -2.55 4.53
N TYR A 187 -8.96 -1.83 3.77
CA TYR A 187 -9.37 -1.12 2.55
C TYR A 187 -8.53 -1.45 1.33
N LEU A 188 -7.51 -2.30 1.48
CA LEU A 188 -6.83 -2.86 0.34
C LEU A 188 -7.70 -3.92 -0.34
N THR A 189 -7.38 -4.21 -1.60
CA THR A 189 -7.92 -5.36 -2.31
C THR A 189 -6.76 -6.27 -2.66
N ILE A 190 -6.77 -7.49 -2.11
CA ILE A 190 -5.70 -8.48 -2.23
C ILE A 190 -6.23 -9.61 -3.09
N SER A 191 -5.84 -9.66 -4.36
CA SER A 191 -6.45 -10.58 -5.31
C SER A 191 -5.72 -11.93 -5.37
N ASN A 192 -6.39 -13.01 -4.93
CA ASN A 192 -5.88 -14.37 -5.03
C ASN A 192 -5.58 -14.75 -6.50
N ALA A 193 -6.48 -14.35 -7.42
CA ALA A 193 -6.35 -14.60 -8.86
C ALA A 193 -5.14 -13.91 -9.51
N LEU A 194 -4.66 -12.81 -8.93
CA LEU A 194 -3.48 -12.09 -9.41
C LEU A 194 -2.23 -12.40 -8.60
N GLN A 195 -2.10 -13.63 -8.09
CA GLN A 195 -0.97 -14.06 -7.26
C GLN A 195 -0.80 -13.16 -6.03
N TRP A 196 -1.92 -12.75 -5.41
CA TRP A 196 -1.95 -12.00 -4.16
C TRP A 196 -1.36 -10.59 -4.22
N ARG A 197 -1.41 -9.98 -5.39
CA ARG A 197 -0.99 -8.59 -5.58
C ARG A 197 -1.98 -7.62 -4.94
N LEU A 198 -1.44 -6.56 -4.31
CA LEU A 198 -2.21 -5.45 -3.76
C LEU A 198 -2.76 -4.56 -4.87
N GLN A 199 -4.05 -4.25 -4.81
CA GLN A 199 -4.71 -3.27 -5.66
C GLN A 199 -5.12 -2.05 -4.82
N TYR A 200 -4.89 -0.87 -5.39
CA TYR A 200 -5.04 0.40 -4.67
C TYR A 200 -6.31 1.18 -5.05
N ARG A 201 -7.12 0.67 -5.98
CA ARG A 201 -8.34 1.36 -6.44
C ARG A 201 -9.24 1.81 -5.27
N ARG A 202 -9.51 0.92 -4.33
CA ARG A 202 -10.38 1.20 -3.19
C ARG A 202 -9.81 2.28 -2.25
N ILE A 203 -8.52 2.24 -1.92
CA ILE A 203 -7.92 3.28 -1.06
C ILE A 203 -7.88 4.64 -1.75
N ILE A 204 -7.75 4.68 -3.08
CA ILE A 204 -7.82 5.91 -3.87
C ILE A 204 -9.24 6.49 -3.80
N ASP A 205 -10.26 5.66 -4.01
CA ASP A 205 -11.66 6.09 -4.00
C ASP A 205 -12.16 6.52 -2.60
N GLN A 206 -11.57 5.97 -1.53
CA GLN A 206 -11.96 6.21 -0.13
C GLN A 206 -11.04 7.22 0.60
N ALA A 207 -10.00 7.73 -0.07
CA ALA A 207 -9.05 8.64 0.55
C ALA A 207 -9.75 9.92 1.07
N GLY A 208 -9.52 10.24 2.34
CA GLY A 208 -10.13 11.38 3.04
C GLY A 208 -11.56 11.16 3.52
N GLN A 209 -12.18 10.00 3.24
CA GLN A 209 -13.53 9.65 3.72
C GLN A 209 -13.49 8.69 4.90
N VAL A 210 -12.38 7.97 5.06
CA VAL A 210 -12.19 6.92 6.07
C VAL A 210 -11.02 7.30 6.97
N GLU A 211 -11.20 7.15 8.27
CA GLU A 211 -10.13 7.35 9.25
C GLU A 211 -8.95 6.41 8.96
N GLY A 212 -7.73 6.97 8.98
CA GLY A 212 -6.52 6.23 8.61
C GLY A 212 -6.23 6.14 7.12
N ILE A 213 -7.11 6.62 6.22
CA ILE A 213 -6.84 6.73 4.78
C ILE A 213 -6.79 8.20 4.39
N LEU A 214 -5.58 8.77 4.41
CA LEU A 214 -5.39 10.20 4.18
C LEU A 214 -5.18 10.48 2.69
N LYS A 215 -5.97 11.41 2.17
CA LYS A 215 -5.72 12.00 0.85
C LYS A 215 -4.65 13.09 0.96
N ILE A 216 -3.49 12.85 0.37
CA ILE A 216 -2.36 13.80 0.36
C ILE A 216 -2.42 14.69 -0.89
N LEU A 217 -2.70 14.11 -2.05
CA LEU A 217 -2.90 14.79 -3.34
C LEU A 217 -4.21 14.31 -4.01
#